data_AF-A0A561VII0-F1
#
_entry.id   AF-A0A561VII0-F1
#
_cell.length_a   1.000
_cell.length_b   1.000
_cell.length_c   1.000
_cell.angle_alpha   90.00
_cell.angle_beta   90.00
_cell.angle_gamma   90.00
#
_symmetry.space_group_name_H-M   'P 1'
#
loop_
_entity.id
_entity.type
_entity.pdbx_description
1 polymer ?
#
loop_
_entity_poly.entity_id
_entity_poly.type
_entity_poly.pdbx_seq_one_letter_code
_entity_poly.pdbx_strand_id
1 'polypeptide(L)'
;MEILVLGPLTVRHGGRDVVVRAAKARAVLAYLVVHCGQLVSFDALGAEVWPDGPPVSATNTLQTYVSQLRRLLEPERGPGDKPRVLRSVPGGYVLDLPPDQLDSRRFEEAVRRGRAALEAAEYDKAADLLHAALGWWRGAAYGNAPGDSARREAARLEQCRLVATELRIDADLALGRHAEVVGELEGLVLTNPWREEPVAQLMLALYRSGRQADALGVYRAARARLVAELGVEPGPKLHRLEQRILRQDPDLGIDDARRALPPPPVARSRARPTAPSRAARRPGRGRIAAVAVLAVMVVAGLGARDRGTPHAPPADGIFAEFDVAVRPGIGYDLDIPAGQPSDWHATNDPRSPDYHHLDLYRTSPDAPHDQISGVDLTETNAFNAVHAVNPGDPPQVCRGLSRKGGGNVRLAGLAPGAEMCLRTHAGRWALLTVIRMPERRQSVLPLHVTVLND
;
A
#
# COMPACT_ATOMS: atom_id res chain seq x y z
N MET A 1 0.24 -5.05 -30.19
CA MET A 1 -0.15 -3.79 -29.53
C MET A 1 -0.81 -4.18 -28.21
N GLU A 2 -0.55 -3.44 -27.14
CA GLU A 2 -1.20 -3.63 -25.84
C GLU A 2 -1.67 -2.27 -25.31
N ILE A 3 -2.77 -2.26 -24.58
CA ILE A 3 -3.20 -1.12 -23.77
C ILE A 3 -2.94 -1.46 -22.30
N LEU A 4 -2.31 -0.53 -21.60
CA LEU A 4 -1.87 -0.71 -20.23
C LEU A 4 -2.56 0.29 -19.32
N VAL A 5 -3.34 -0.21 -18.37
CA VAL A 5 -4.15 0.57 -17.42
C VAL A 5 -3.85 0.25 -15.96
N LEU A 6 -3.01 -0.75 -15.66
CA LEU A 6 -2.50 -1.04 -14.32
C LEU A 6 -1.37 -0.07 -13.95
N GLY A 7 -1.68 1.23 -13.97
CA GLY A 7 -0.76 2.35 -13.96
C GLY A 7 -1.29 3.47 -14.87
N PRO A 8 -0.44 4.44 -15.25
CA PRO A 8 -0.81 5.44 -16.26
C PRO A 8 -1.26 4.77 -17.57
N LEU A 9 -2.39 5.25 -18.13
CA LEU A 9 -2.94 4.80 -19.40
C LEU A 9 -1.89 5.01 -20.50
N THR A 10 -1.45 3.89 -21.07
CA THR A 10 -0.36 3.82 -22.06
C THR A 10 -0.75 2.84 -23.16
N VAL A 11 -0.36 3.11 -24.40
CA VAL A 11 -0.42 2.11 -25.48
C VAL A 11 0.98 1.65 -25.80
N ARG A 12 1.21 0.35 -25.89
CA ARG A 12 2.50 -0.26 -26.14
C ARG A 12 2.54 -0.95 -27.50
N HIS A 13 3.58 -0.67 -28.28
CA HIS A 13 3.84 -1.30 -29.58
C HIS A 13 5.25 -1.86 -29.62
N GLY A 14 5.40 -3.17 -29.86
CA GLY A 14 6.71 -3.81 -29.95
C GLY A 14 7.61 -3.51 -28.73
N GLY A 15 7.02 -3.44 -27.53
CA GLY A 15 7.72 -3.10 -26.28
C GLY A 15 7.94 -1.61 -26.02
N ARG A 16 7.54 -0.70 -26.92
CA ARG A 16 7.68 0.75 -26.76
C ARG A 16 6.39 1.40 -26.29
N ASP A 17 6.49 2.20 -25.24
CA ASP A 17 5.36 2.95 -24.68
C ASP A 17 5.08 4.23 -25.47
N VAL A 18 3.83 4.40 -25.86
CA VAL A 18 3.30 5.56 -26.58
C VAL A 18 2.25 6.23 -25.70
N VAL A 19 2.57 7.45 -25.26
CA VAL A 19 1.70 8.25 -24.41
C VAL A 19 0.69 9.01 -25.26
N VAL A 20 -0.60 8.86 -24.95
CA VAL A 20 -1.65 9.72 -25.50
C VAL A 20 -1.54 11.09 -24.84
N ARG A 21 -1.03 12.10 -25.56
CA ARG A 21 -0.66 13.40 -24.95
C ARG A 21 -1.84 14.30 -24.58
N ALA A 22 -2.87 14.36 -25.43
CA ALA A 22 -4.01 15.22 -25.20
C ALA A 22 -4.94 14.64 -24.12
N ALA A 23 -5.27 15.43 -23.09
CA ALA A 23 -6.10 14.97 -21.96
C ALA A 23 -7.49 14.49 -22.41
N LYS A 24 -8.14 15.20 -23.33
CA LYS A 24 -9.44 14.79 -23.88
C LYS A 24 -9.36 13.53 -24.75
N ALA A 25 -8.27 13.33 -25.49
CA ALA A 25 -8.06 12.07 -26.21
C ALA A 25 -7.78 10.90 -25.24
N ARG A 26 -7.07 11.14 -24.13
CA ARG A 26 -6.94 10.16 -23.03
C ARG A 26 -8.28 9.82 -22.41
N ALA A 27 -9.15 10.81 -22.16
CA ALA A 27 -10.50 10.60 -21.63
C ALA A 27 -11.30 9.66 -22.55
N VAL A 28 -11.30 9.96 -23.86
CA VAL A 28 -11.97 9.11 -24.88
C VAL A 28 -11.41 7.69 -24.85
N LEU A 29 -10.09 7.52 -24.85
CA LEU A 29 -9.49 6.19 -24.82
C LEU A 29 -9.82 5.45 -23.52
N ALA A 30 -9.72 6.12 -22.37
CA ALA A 30 -10.02 5.52 -21.07
C ALA A 30 -11.46 5.02 -21.03
N TYR A 31 -12.42 5.85 -21.45
CA TYR A 31 -13.83 5.46 -21.53
C TYR A 31 -14.04 4.25 -22.44
N LEU A 32 -13.44 4.25 -23.63
CA LEU A 32 -13.51 3.13 -24.56
C LEU A 32 -12.89 1.84 -24.00
N VAL A 33 -11.83 1.94 -23.18
CA VAL A 33 -11.18 0.79 -22.54
C VAL A 33 -12.03 0.23 -21.39
N VAL A 34 -12.64 1.09 -20.56
CA VAL A 34 -13.60 0.67 -19.53
C VAL A 34 -14.77 -0.09 -20.16
N HIS A 35 -15.23 0.39 -21.32
CA HIS A 35 -16.33 -0.21 -22.09
C HIS A 35 -15.83 -1.11 -23.24
N CYS A 36 -14.65 -1.73 -23.10
CA CYS A 36 -14.04 -2.51 -24.17
C CYS A 36 -14.94 -3.67 -24.62
N GLY A 37 -15.19 -3.76 -25.93
CA GLY A 37 -16.09 -4.73 -26.56
C GLY A 37 -17.56 -4.29 -26.59
N GLN A 38 -17.91 -3.14 -26.01
CA GLN A 38 -19.28 -2.62 -25.98
C GLN A 38 -19.46 -1.46 -26.97
N LEU A 39 -20.70 -1.22 -27.41
CA LEU A 39 -21.08 -0.02 -28.16
C LEU A 39 -21.04 1.19 -27.22
N VAL A 40 -20.23 2.18 -27.59
CA VAL A 40 -20.15 3.48 -26.92
C VAL A 40 -20.72 4.54 -27.84
N SER A 41 -21.75 5.26 -27.38
CA SER A 41 -22.39 6.32 -28.18
C SER A 41 -21.58 7.61 -28.20
N PHE A 42 -21.88 8.48 -29.18
CA PHE A 42 -21.32 9.83 -29.24
C PHE A 42 -21.69 10.66 -28.01
N ASP A 43 -22.94 10.57 -27.56
CA ASP A 43 -23.44 11.32 -26.40
C ASP A 43 -22.74 10.88 -25.11
N ALA A 44 -22.51 9.58 -24.93
CA ALA A 44 -21.78 9.04 -23.79
C ALA A 44 -20.32 9.53 -23.76
N LEU A 45 -19.63 9.52 -24.92
CA LEU A 45 -18.29 10.12 -25.03
C LEU A 45 -18.32 11.63 -24.81
N GLY A 46 -19.36 12.31 -25.29
CA GLY A 46 -19.57 13.74 -25.09
C GLY A 46 -19.66 14.09 -23.61
N ALA A 47 -20.52 13.38 -22.87
CA ALA A 47 -20.72 13.57 -21.44
C ALA A 47 -19.45 13.27 -20.62
N GLU A 48 -18.69 12.24 -20.98
CA GLU A 48 -17.44 11.91 -20.29
C GLU A 48 -16.34 12.97 -20.54
N VAL A 49 -16.20 13.44 -21.78
CA VAL A 49 -15.12 14.36 -22.17
C VAL A 49 -15.42 15.81 -21.76
N TRP A 50 -16.70 16.17 -21.71
CA TRP A 50 -17.19 17.49 -21.34
C TRP A 50 -18.32 17.38 -20.30
N PRO A 51 -17.99 17.16 -19.02
CA PRO A 51 -18.99 17.01 -17.96
C PRO A 51 -19.85 18.27 -17.77
N ASP A 52 -19.29 19.45 -18.06
CA ASP A 52 -19.99 20.75 -17.98
C ASP A 52 -20.85 21.06 -19.23
N GLY A 53 -20.93 20.12 -20.17
CA GLY A 53 -21.70 20.23 -21.40
C GLY A 53 -20.82 20.26 -22.67
N PRO A 54 -21.15 19.45 -23.69
CA PRO A 54 -20.38 19.41 -24.94
C PRO A 54 -20.54 20.70 -25.76
N PRO A 55 -19.47 21.22 -26.40
CA PRO A 55 -19.59 22.33 -27.34
C PRO A 55 -20.36 21.91 -28.60
N VAL A 56 -20.86 22.88 -29.38
CA VAL A 56 -21.56 22.63 -30.66
C VAL A 56 -20.69 21.80 -31.63
N SER A 57 -19.36 21.94 -31.55
CA SER A 57 -18.38 21.19 -32.35
C SER A 57 -17.95 19.85 -31.75
N ALA A 58 -18.61 19.35 -30.70
CA ALA A 58 -18.20 18.16 -29.96
C ALA A 58 -18.07 16.93 -30.87
N THR A 59 -19.04 16.68 -31.75
CA THR A 59 -19.00 15.54 -32.67
C THR A 59 -17.77 15.55 -33.57
N ASN A 60 -17.46 16.69 -34.20
CA ASN A 60 -16.28 16.84 -35.06
C ASN A 60 -14.98 16.70 -34.25
N THR A 61 -14.97 17.19 -33.01
CA THR A 61 -13.82 17.10 -32.11
C THR A 61 -13.59 15.66 -31.64
N LEU A 62 -14.64 14.91 -31.29
CA LEU A 62 -14.58 13.48 -30.97
C LEU A 62 -14.06 12.66 -32.15
N GLN A 63 -14.56 12.92 -33.37
CA GLN A 63 -14.06 12.27 -34.58
C GLN A 63 -12.57 12.52 -34.80
N THR A 64 -12.09 13.74 -34.47
CA THR A 64 -10.66 14.07 -34.51
C THR A 64 -9.86 13.26 -33.50
N TYR A 65 -10.31 13.18 -32.24
CA TYR A 65 -9.66 12.33 -31.24
C TYR A 65 -9.66 10.85 -31.64
N VAL A 66 -10.77 10.33 -32.15
CA VAL A 66 -10.85 8.94 -32.63
C VAL A 66 -9.90 8.70 -33.81
N SER A 67 -9.78 9.65 -34.74
CA SER A 67 -8.81 9.57 -35.85
C SER A 67 -7.36 9.51 -35.34
N GLN A 68 -7.02 10.33 -34.34
CA GLN A 68 -5.70 10.30 -33.69
C GLN A 68 -5.45 8.98 -32.96
N LEU A 69 -6.43 8.50 -32.19
CA LEU A 69 -6.35 7.22 -31.48
C LEU A 69 -6.20 6.06 -32.46
N ARG A 70 -6.89 6.05 -33.59
CA ARG A 70 -6.72 5.01 -34.63
C ARG A 70 -5.30 4.96 -35.17
N ARG A 71 -4.67 6.10 -35.45
CA ARG A 71 -3.26 6.14 -35.88
C ARG A 71 -2.31 5.61 -34.81
N LEU A 72 -2.66 5.84 -33.54
CA LEU A 72 -1.87 5.39 -32.41
C LEU A 72 -2.07 3.89 -32.12
N LEU A 73 -3.29 3.37 -32.25
CA LEU A 73 -3.63 1.96 -32.01
C LEU A 73 -3.23 1.05 -33.18
N GLU A 74 -3.30 1.57 -34.41
CA GLU A 74 -3.05 0.84 -35.66
C GLU A 74 -2.05 1.62 -36.53
N PRO A 75 -0.76 1.73 -36.13
CA PRO A 75 0.24 2.57 -36.83
C PRO A 75 0.59 2.05 -38.23
N GLU A 76 0.48 0.75 -38.45
CA GLU A 76 0.75 0.09 -39.75
C GLU A 76 -0.40 0.25 -40.76
N ARG A 77 -1.48 0.95 -40.39
CA ARG A 77 -2.68 1.10 -41.22
C ARG A 77 -2.41 2.06 -42.38
N GLY A 78 -2.61 1.59 -43.61
CA GLY A 78 -2.45 2.37 -44.83
C GLY A 78 -3.62 3.32 -45.11
N PRO A 79 -3.47 4.26 -46.06
CA PRO A 79 -4.57 5.09 -46.55
C PRO A 79 -5.69 4.22 -47.14
N GLY A 80 -6.93 4.41 -46.66
CA GLY A 80 -8.11 3.67 -47.13
C GLY A 80 -8.41 2.37 -46.37
N ASP A 81 -7.48 1.87 -45.56
CA ASP A 81 -7.73 0.68 -44.73
C ASP A 81 -8.78 0.93 -43.66
N LYS A 82 -9.70 -0.02 -43.49
CA LYS A 82 -10.73 0.05 -42.43
C LYS A 82 -10.08 -0.18 -41.05
N PRO A 83 -10.39 0.65 -40.04
CA PRO A 83 -9.90 0.43 -38.68
C PRO A 83 -10.49 -0.86 -38.11
N ARG A 84 -9.65 -1.70 -37.50
CA ARG A 84 -10.04 -3.00 -36.94
C ARG A 84 -10.20 -2.95 -35.42
N VAL A 85 -9.36 -2.15 -34.74
CA VAL A 85 -9.35 -2.07 -33.27
C VAL A 85 -10.40 -1.08 -32.77
N LEU A 86 -10.38 0.15 -33.27
CA LEU A 86 -11.37 1.18 -32.89
C LEU A 86 -12.35 1.39 -34.04
N ARG A 87 -13.41 0.59 -34.08
CA ARG A 87 -14.36 0.55 -35.18
C ARG A 87 -15.46 1.59 -35.03
N SER A 88 -15.84 2.20 -36.15
CA SER A 88 -17.08 2.97 -36.23
C SER A 88 -18.21 2.01 -36.54
N VAL A 89 -19.30 2.13 -35.80
CA VAL A 89 -20.53 1.37 -36.00
C VAL A 89 -21.73 2.33 -35.98
N PRO A 90 -22.91 1.95 -36.49
CA PRO A 90 -24.10 2.78 -36.35
C PRO A 90 -24.31 3.17 -34.88
N GLY A 91 -24.44 4.47 -34.61
CA GLY A 91 -24.65 5.00 -33.25
C GLY A 91 -23.39 5.32 -32.45
N GLY A 92 -22.17 4.94 -32.89
CA GLY A 92 -20.95 5.29 -32.16
C GLY A 92 -19.71 4.47 -32.51
N TYR A 93 -19.00 4.03 -31.47
CA TYR A 93 -17.71 3.35 -31.57
C TYR A 93 -17.66 2.08 -30.73
N VAL A 94 -16.84 1.13 -31.17
CA VAL A 94 -16.48 -0.06 -30.39
C VAL A 94 -14.96 -0.17 -30.38
N LEU A 95 -14.38 -0.29 -29.18
CA LEU A 95 -12.99 -0.69 -29.01
C LEU A 95 -12.96 -2.21 -28.84
N ASP A 96 -12.41 -2.89 -29.83
CA ASP A 96 -12.40 -4.35 -29.94
C ASP A 96 -10.96 -4.84 -29.76
N LEU A 97 -10.68 -5.38 -28.57
CA LEU A 97 -9.36 -5.88 -28.18
C LEU A 97 -9.45 -7.35 -27.78
N PRO A 98 -8.55 -8.20 -28.29
CA PRO A 98 -8.29 -9.50 -27.72
C PRO A 98 -7.98 -9.41 -26.21
N PRO A 99 -8.38 -10.39 -25.39
CA PRO A 99 -8.18 -10.33 -23.94
C PRO A 99 -6.72 -10.16 -23.49
N ASP A 100 -5.76 -10.64 -24.28
CA ASP A 100 -4.33 -10.54 -24.03
C ASP A 100 -3.72 -9.16 -24.36
N GLN A 101 -4.47 -8.29 -25.04
CA GLN A 101 -4.03 -6.94 -25.38
C GLN A 101 -4.41 -5.88 -24.35
N LEU A 102 -5.07 -6.25 -23.26
CA LEU A 102 -5.38 -5.37 -22.13
C LEU A 102 -4.81 -5.96 -20.84
N ASP A 103 -3.88 -5.24 -20.21
CA ASP A 103 -3.18 -5.72 -19.01
C ASP A 103 -4.12 -6.01 -17.83
N SER A 104 -5.18 -5.23 -17.65
CA SER A 104 -6.19 -5.48 -16.59
C SER A 104 -6.92 -6.80 -16.77
N ARG A 105 -7.31 -7.17 -18.00
CA ARG A 105 -7.93 -8.47 -18.28
C ARG A 105 -6.98 -9.64 -18.05
N ARG A 106 -5.71 -9.47 -18.44
CA ARG A 106 -4.66 -10.46 -18.14
C ARG A 106 -4.47 -10.62 -16.64
N PHE A 107 -4.44 -9.52 -15.89
CA PHE A 107 -4.32 -9.51 -14.44
C PHE A 107 -5.47 -10.27 -13.78
N GLU A 108 -6.71 -9.95 -14.14
CA GLU A 108 -7.90 -10.64 -13.59
C GLU A 108 -7.89 -12.13 -13.89
N GLU A 109 -7.51 -12.53 -15.10
CA GLU A 109 -7.38 -13.94 -15.47
C GLU A 109 -6.27 -14.65 -14.66
N ALA A 110 -5.13 -13.99 -14.44
CA ALA A 110 -4.07 -14.53 -13.60
C ALA A 110 -4.51 -14.67 -12.14
N VAL A 111 -5.27 -13.70 -11.59
CA VAL A 111 -5.85 -13.77 -10.24
C VAL A 111 -6.85 -14.91 -10.14
N ARG A 112 -7.73 -15.08 -11.13
CA ARG A 112 -8.68 -16.20 -11.19
C ARG A 112 -7.97 -17.55 -11.17
N ARG A 113 -6.91 -17.70 -11.97
CA ARG A 113 -6.09 -18.91 -12.02
C ARG A 113 -5.30 -19.14 -10.73
N GLY A 114 -4.78 -18.08 -10.11
CA GLY A 114 -4.10 -18.14 -8.82
C GLY A 114 -5.02 -18.60 -7.70
N ARG A 115 -6.26 -18.08 -7.65
CA ARG A 115 -7.30 -18.55 -6.72
C ARG A 115 -7.62 -20.02 -6.91
N ALA A 116 -7.83 -20.46 -8.16
CA ALA A 116 -8.09 -21.88 -8.44
C ALA A 116 -6.91 -22.78 -8.02
N ALA A 117 -5.67 -22.31 -8.18
CA ALA A 117 -4.49 -23.03 -7.72
C ALA A 117 -4.43 -23.11 -6.18
N LEU A 118 -4.80 -22.06 -5.44
CA LEU A 118 -4.93 -22.09 -3.98
C LEU A 118 -5.97 -23.11 -3.52
N GLU A 119 -7.15 -23.12 -4.14
CA GLU A 119 -8.23 -24.06 -3.84
C GLU A 119 -7.82 -25.52 -4.10
N ALA A 120 -6.96 -25.74 -5.10
CA ALA A 120 -6.36 -27.03 -5.41
C ALA A 120 -5.11 -27.37 -4.57
N ALA A 121 -4.72 -26.52 -3.60
CA ALA A 121 -3.49 -26.62 -2.82
C ALA A 121 -2.19 -26.66 -3.67
N GLU A 122 -2.22 -26.13 -4.88
CA GLU A 122 -1.06 -25.94 -5.77
C GLU A 122 -0.33 -24.63 -5.40
N TYR A 123 0.17 -24.53 -4.17
CA TYR A 123 0.63 -23.26 -3.58
C TYR A 123 1.78 -22.60 -4.36
N ASP A 124 2.75 -23.37 -4.88
CA ASP A 124 3.84 -22.82 -5.70
C ASP A 124 3.31 -22.12 -6.95
N LYS A 125 2.39 -22.79 -7.67
CA LYS A 125 1.77 -22.23 -8.88
C LYS A 125 0.91 -21.01 -8.57
N ALA A 126 0.18 -21.03 -7.45
CA ALA A 126 -0.57 -19.87 -7.00
C ALA A 126 0.36 -18.68 -6.72
N ALA A 127 1.44 -18.90 -5.97
CA ALA A 127 2.43 -17.88 -5.66
C ALA A 127 3.06 -17.29 -6.92
N ASP A 128 3.47 -18.13 -7.88
CA ASP A 128 4.08 -17.69 -9.14
C ASP A 128 3.14 -16.83 -9.98
N LEU A 129 1.89 -17.29 -10.16
CA LEU A 129 0.88 -16.55 -10.94
C LEU A 129 0.56 -15.20 -10.30
N LEU A 130 0.37 -15.16 -8.99
CA LEU A 130 -0.04 -13.96 -8.26
C LEU A 130 1.11 -12.95 -8.14
N HIS A 131 2.35 -13.41 -7.91
CA HIS A 131 3.53 -12.54 -7.94
C HIS A 131 3.72 -11.92 -9.33
N ALA A 132 3.64 -12.72 -10.39
CA ALA A 132 3.77 -12.22 -11.75
C ALA A 132 2.69 -11.17 -12.07
N ALA A 133 1.44 -11.45 -11.71
CA ALA A 133 0.31 -10.56 -11.93
C ALA A 133 0.45 -9.23 -11.18
N LEU A 134 0.83 -9.27 -9.90
CA LEU A 134 1.08 -8.07 -9.09
C LEU A 134 2.27 -7.27 -9.63
N GLY A 135 3.28 -7.93 -10.21
CA GLY A 135 4.42 -7.29 -10.88
C GLY A 135 4.07 -6.53 -12.16
N TRP A 136 2.87 -6.71 -12.73
CA TRP A 136 2.42 -5.94 -13.91
C TRP A 136 1.95 -4.52 -13.55
N TRP A 137 1.71 -4.24 -12.27
CA TRP A 137 1.29 -2.94 -11.78
C TRP A 137 2.45 -1.93 -11.82
N ARG A 138 2.25 -0.82 -12.52
CA ARG A 138 3.22 0.27 -12.73
C ARG A 138 2.90 1.52 -11.91
N GLY A 139 1.85 1.49 -11.09
CA GLY A 139 1.36 2.62 -10.31
C GLY A 139 -0.13 2.49 -10.01
N ALA A 140 -0.77 3.62 -9.69
CA ALA A 140 -2.23 3.68 -9.54
C ALA A 140 -2.91 3.39 -10.88
N ALA A 141 -3.94 2.53 -10.87
CA ALA A 141 -4.72 2.23 -12.07
C ALA A 141 -5.24 3.53 -12.72
N TYR A 142 -5.14 3.62 -14.05
CA TYR A 142 -5.54 4.81 -14.83
C TYR A 142 -4.91 6.14 -14.37
N GLY A 143 -3.74 6.14 -13.72
CA GLY A 143 -3.20 7.30 -12.98
C GLY A 143 -2.99 8.63 -13.74
N ASN A 144 -3.15 8.68 -15.07
CA ASN A 144 -3.10 9.89 -15.89
C ASN A 144 -4.37 10.13 -16.74
N ALA A 145 -5.39 9.28 -16.57
CA ALA A 145 -6.61 9.31 -17.35
C ALA A 145 -7.67 10.13 -16.62
N PRO A 146 -8.17 11.23 -17.23
CA PRO A 146 -9.28 11.98 -16.68
C PRO A 146 -10.61 11.25 -16.92
N GLY A 147 -11.66 11.71 -16.22
CA GLY A 147 -13.01 11.19 -16.39
C GLY A 147 -13.49 10.31 -15.23
N ASP A 148 -14.79 10.31 -15.00
CA ASP A 148 -15.43 9.62 -13.87
C ASP A 148 -15.44 8.12 -14.06
N SER A 149 -15.60 7.65 -15.31
CA SER A 149 -15.59 6.23 -15.63
C SER A 149 -14.22 5.60 -15.31
N ALA A 150 -13.14 6.28 -15.68
CA ALA A 150 -11.78 5.86 -15.39
C ALA A 150 -11.49 5.81 -13.88
N ARG A 151 -11.98 6.80 -13.10
CA ARG A 151 -11.81 6.80 -11.63
C ARG A 151 -12.53 5.64 -10.96
N ARG A 152 -13.78 5.35 -11.37
CA ARG A 152 -14.55 4.21 -10.82
C ARG A 152 -13.88 2.88 -11.15
N GLU A 153 -13.43 2.72 -12.39
CA GLU A 153 -12.73 1.50 -12.80
C GLU A 153 -11.38 1.35 -12.09
N ALA A 154 -10.63 2.44 -11.89
CA ALA A 154 -9.40 2.42 -11.11
C ALA A 154 -9.64 1.92 -9.69
N ALA A 155 -10.68 2.43 -9.01
CA ALA A 155 -11.04 1.97 -7.67
C ALA A 155 -11.38 0.47 -7.65
N ARG A 156 -12.15 -0.03 -8.64
CA ARG A 156 -12.45 -1.46 -8.77
C ARG A 156 -11.18 -2.29 -8.96
N LEU A 157 -10.28 -1.87 -9.83
CA LEU A 157 -9.02 -2.57 -10.09
C LEU A 157 -8.10 -2.57 -8.86
N GLU A 158 -8.01 -1.47 -8.11
CA GLU A 158 -7.23 -1.43 -6.86
C GLU A 158 -7.81 -2.37 -5.79
N GLN A 159 -9.14 -2.53 -5.73
CA GLN A 159 -9.74 -3.57 -4.88
C GLN A 159 -9.39 -4.98 -5.37
N CYS A 160 -9.37 -5.22 -6.69
CA CYS A 160 -8.88 -6.49 -7.25
C CYS A 160 -7.40 -6.72 -6.94
N ARG A 161 -6.57 -5.66 -6.95
CA ARG A 161 -5.15 -5.72 -6.55
C ARG A 161 -5.00 -6.17 -5.10
N LEU A 162 -5.78 -5.58 -4.20
CA LEU A 162 -5.74 -5.91 -2.79
C LEU A 162 -6.13 -7.37 -2.53
N VAL A 163 -7.20 -7.85 -3.18
CA VAL A 163 -7.58 -9.26 -3.12
C VAL A 163 -6.49 -10.17 -3.69
N ALA A 164 -5.83 -9.77 -4.78
CA ALA A 164 -4.72 -10.54 -5.33
C ALA A 164 -3.51 -10.61 -4.38
N THR A 165 -3.21 -9.51 -3.67
CA THR A 165 -2.19 -9.48 -2.63
C THR A 165 -2.54 -10.40 -1.47
N GLU A 166 -3.78 -10.35 -0.97
CA GLU A 166 -4.28 -11.26 0.08
C GLU A 166 -4.10 -12.73 -0.35
N LEU A 167 -4.52 -13.11 -1.56
CA LEU A 167 -4.33 -14.47 -2.09
C LEU A 167 -2.84 -14.85 -2.23
N ARG A 168 -2.00 -13.91 -2.64
CA ARG A 168 -0.56 -14.15 -2.78
C ARG A 168 0.07 -14.45 -1.42
N ILE A 169 -0.33 -13.69 -0.40
CA ILE A 169 0.09 -13.90 0.98
C ILE A 169 -0.39 -15.26 1.51
N ASP A 170 -1.62 -15.68 1.20
CA ASP A 170 -2.09 -17.02 1.56
C ASP A 170 -1.19 -18.12 0.97
N ALA A 171 -0.80 -17.98 -0.31
CA ALA A 171 0.12 -18.91 -0.97
C ALA A 171 1.50 -18.92 -0.28
N ASP A 172 2.06 -17.75 0.00
CA ASP A 172 3.36 -17.61 0.66
C ASP A 172 3.36 -18.18 2.08
N LEU A 173 2.28 -17.94 2.85
CA LEU A 173 2.10 -18.51 4.17
C LEU A 173 2.00 -20.04 4.13
N ALA A 174 1.31 -20.60 3.13
CA ALA A 174 1.24 -22.05 2.92
C ALA A 174 2.59 -22.66 2.53
N LEU A 175 3.42 -21.92 1.78
CA LEU A 175 4.78 -22.32 1.44
C LEU A 175 5.79 -22.14 2.58
N GLY A 176 5.38 -21.52 3.67
CA GLY A 176 6.21 -21.31 4.86
C GLY A 176 7.04 -20.03 4.81
N ARG A 177 6.75 -19.08 3.91
CA ARG A 177 7.44 -17.78 3.78
C ARG A 177 6.89 -16.71 4.74
N HIS A 178 6.54 -17.12 5.95
CA HIS A 178 5.80 -16.30 6.91
C HIS A 178 6.61 -15.09 7.41
N ALA A 179 7.92 -15.22 7.60
CA ALA A 179 8.77 -14.10 8.02
C ALA A 179 8.90 -13.01 6.94
N GLU A 180 8.87 -13.40 5.66
CA GLU A 180 9.05 -12.49 4.51
C GLU A 180 7.87 -11.54 4.32
N VAL A 181 6.66 -11.96 4.72
CA VAL A 181 5.42 -11.21 4.51
C VAL A 181 5.03 -10.30 5.68
N VAL A 182 5.69 -10.39 6.84
CA VAL A 182 5.32 -9.62 8.05
C VAL A 182 5.31 -8.11 7.80
N GLY A 183 6.39 -7.55 7.24
CA GLY A 183 6.50 -6.10 7.04
C GLY A 183 5.49 -5.56 6.01
N GLU A 184 5.16 -6.35 4.99
CA GLU A 184 4.12 -5.99 4.02
C GLU A 184 2.73 -6.04 4.67
N LEU A 185 2.46 -7.06 5.47
CA LEU A 185 1.20 -7.23 6.20
C LEU A 185 0.97 -6.13 7.25
N GLU A 186 2.01 -5.71 7.96
CA GLU A 186 1.95 -4.54 8.85
C GLU A 186 1.51 -3.30 8.08
N GLY A 187 2.09 -3.08 6.88
CA GLY A 187 1.64 -2.03 5.97
C GLY A 187 0.15 -2.18 5.60
N LEU A 188 -0.25 -3.35 5.12
CA LEU A 188 -1.64 -3.61 4.68
C LEU A 188 -2.69 -3.40 5.77
N VAL A 189 -2.37 -3.74 7.03
CA VAL A 189 -3.26 -3.55 8.18
C VAL A 189 -3.39 -2.07 8.58
N LEU A 190 -2.32 -1.30 8.42
CA LEU A 190 -2.34 0.15 8.63
C LEU A 190 -3.16 0.86 7.54
N THR A 191 -2.98 0.44 6.28
CA THR A 191 -3.61 1.03 5.10
C THR A 191 -5.08 0.63 4.94
N ASN A 192 -5.46 -0.56 5.44
CA ASN A 192 -6.82 -1.10 5.33
C ASN A 192 -7.36 -1.50 6.71
N PRO A 193 -7.64 -0.52 7.59
CA PRO A 193 -7.94 -0.77 8.98
C PRO A 193 -9.16 -1.67 9.22
N TRP A 194 -10.16 -1.62 8.34
CA TRP A 194 -11.41 -2.38 8.51
C TRP A 194 -11.41 -3.73 7.78
N ARG A 195 -10.29 -4.11 7.13
CA ARG A 195 -10.15 -5.44 6.52
C ARG A 195 -9.56 -6.42 7.51
N GLU A 196 -10.35 -7.41 7.89
CA GLU A 196 -9.91 -8.46 8.81
C GLU A 196 -8.96 -9.48 8.19
N GLU A 197 -8.94 -9.62 6.86
CA GLU A 197 -8.11 -10.63 6.18
C GLU A 197 -6.60 -10.39 6.38
N PRO A 198 -6.04 -9.19 6.10
CA PRO A 198 -4.65 -8.90 6.41
C PRO A 198 -4.33 -9.02 7.90
N VAL A 199 -5.29 -8.73 8.79
CA VAL A 199 -5.11 -8.90 10.24
C VAL A 199 -4.92 -10.38 10.59
N ALA A 200 -5.78 -11.25 10.05
CA ALA A 200 -5.67 -12.70 10.25
C ALA A 200 -4.34 -13.25 9.69
N GLN A 201 -3.94 -12.80 8.51
CA GLN A 201 -2.68 -13.19 7.89
C GLN A 201 -1.47 -12.71 8.71
N LEU A 202 -1.49 -11.49 9.24
CA LEU A 202 -0.45 -10.95 10.10
C LEU A 202 -0.34 -11.73 11.41
N MET A 203 -1.48 -12.02 12.06
CA MET A 203 -1.54 -12.87 13.25
C MET A 203 -0.90 -14.23 13.00
N LEU A 204 -1.22 -14.88 11.89
CA LEU A 204 -0.67 -16.18 11.52
C LEU A 204 0.83 -16.11 11.22
N ALA A 205 1.27 -15.09 10.48
CA ALA A 205 2.67 -14.87 10.14
C ALA A 205 3.54 -14.66 11.39
N LEU A 206 3.08 -13.80 12.31
CA LEU A 206 3.74 -13.53 13.58
C LEU A 206 3.79 -14.77 14.47
N TYR A 207 2.67 -15.50 14.59
CA TYR A 207 2.62 -16.74 15.37
C TYR A 207 3.61 -17.79 14.83
N ARG A 208 3.61 -18.03 13.52
CA ARG A 208 4.56 -18.95 12.87
C ARG A 208 6.02 -18.51 12.99
N SER A 209 6.26 -17.20 13.14
CA SER A 209 7.58 -16.63 13.45
C SER A 209 7.98 -16.75 14.93
N GLY A 210 7.21 -17.45 15.77
CA GLY A 210 7.44 -17.55 17.21
C GLY A 210 7.04 -16.31 18.02
N ARG A 211 6.39 -15.33 17.39
CA ARG A 211 5.97 -14.05 17.99
C ARG A 211 4.51 -14.10 18.45
N GLN A 212 4.16 -15.08 19.29
CA GLN A 212 2.78 -15.30 19.75
C GLN A 212 2.19 -14.08 20.46
N ALA A 213 2.96 -13.39 21.30
CA ALA A 213 2.49 -12.20 22.01
C ALA A 213 2.10 -11.08 21.04
N ASP A 214 2.89 -10.87 19.98
CA ASP A 214 2.64 -9.85 18.97
C ASP A 214 1.41 -10.20 18.13
N ALA A 215 1.24 -11.48 17.77
CA ALA A 215 0.04 -11.96 17.07
C ALA A 215 -1.24 -11.66 17.87
N LEU A 216 -1.25 -11.92 19.18
CA LEU A 216 -2.39 -11.58 20.04
C LEU A 216 -2.54 -10.07 20.25
N GLY A 217 -1.43 -9.31 20.20
CA GLY A 217 -1.44 -7.85 20.21
C GLY A 217 -2.19 -7.28 19.00
N VAL A 218 -1.91 -7.81 17.81
CA VAL A 218 -2.59 -7.44 16.55
C VAL A 218 -4.10 -7.64 16.63
N TYR A 219 -4.55 -8.80 17.16
CA TYR A 219 -5.98 -9.04 17.40
C TYR A 219 -6.62 -8.01 18.31
N ARG A 220 -5.98 -7.71 19.46
CA ARG A 220 -6.51 -6.75 20.43
C ARG A 220 -6.62 -5.35 19.84
N ALA A 221 -5.62 -4.91 19.07
CA ALA A 221 -5.64 -3.63 18.39
C ALA A 221 -6.77 -3.57 17.34
N ALA A 222 -6.90 -4.59 16.51
CA ALA A 222 -7.98 -4.67 15.51
C ALA A 222 -9.37 -4.69 16.17
N ARG A 223 -9.54 -5.48 17.25
CA ARG A 223 -10.80 -5.52 18.02
C ARG A 223 -11.14 -4.17 18.64
N ALA A 224 -10.17 -3.52 19.30
CA ALA A 224 -10.38 -2.22 19.92
C ALA A 224 -10.84 -1.19 18.88
N ARG A 225 -10.21 -1.19 17.70
CA ARG A 225 -10.59 -0.33 16.57
C ARG A 225 -12.00 -0.63 16.05
N LEU A 226 -12.33 -1.89 15.75
CA LEU A 226 -13.65 -2.28 15.25
C LEU A 226 -14.77 -1.92 16.22
N VAL A 227 -14.55 -2.11 17.52
CA VAL A 227 -15.52 -1.75 18.56
C VAL A 227 -15.64 -0.23 18.68
N ALA A 228 -14.52 0.51 18.69
CA ALA A 228 -14.52 1.95 18.88
C ALA A 228 -15.11 2.72 17.68
N GLU A 229 -14.73 2.34 16.45
CA GLU A 229 -15.10 3.09 15.24
C GLU A 229 -16.38 2.59 14.59
N LEU A 230 -16.65 1.28 14.63
CA LEU A 230 -17.78 0.66 13.93
C LEU A 230 -18.83 0.06 14.88
N GLY A 231 -18.54 -0.05 16.18
CA GLY A 231 -19.45 -0.66 17.16
C GLY A 231 -19.67 -2.17 16.95
N VAL A 232 -18.75 -2.84 16.24
CA VAL A 232 -18.86 -4.27 15.91
C VAL A 232 -17.71 -5.08 16.50
N GLU A 233 -17.98 -6.36 16.80
CA GLU A 233 -16.95 -7.32 17.20
C GLU A 233 -16.25 -7.93 15.97
N PRO A 234 -15.00 -8.41 16.11
CA PRO A 234 -14.32 -9.13 15.05
C PRO A 234 -15.10 -10.33 14.54
N GLY A 235 -15.02 -10.58 13.24
CA GLY A 235 -15.68 -11.70 12.60
C GLY A 235 -15.21 -13.08 13.11
N PRO A 236 -15.99 -14.14 12.83
CA PRO A 236 -15.69 -15.49 13.34
C PRO A 236 -14.33 -16.04 12.92
N LYS A 237 -13.81 -15.64 11.74
CA LYS A 237 -12.50 -16.08 11.27
C LYS A 237 -11.39 -15.59 12.20
N LEU A 238 -11.41 -14.30 12.53
CA LEU A 238 -10.40 -13.68 13.37
C LEU A 238 -10.49 -14.19 14.82
N HIS A 239 -11.70 -14.32 15.35
CA HIS A 239 -11.93 -14.91 16.67
C HIS A 239 -11.44 -16.36 16.78
N ARG A 240 -11.74 -17.20 15.78
CA ARG A 240 -11.24 -18.60 15.76
C ARG A 240 -9.71 -18.64 15.73
N LEU A 241 -9.08 -17.76 14.95
CA LEU A 241 -7.62 -17.72 14.88
C LEU A 241 -7.00 -17.34 16.23
N GLU A 242 -7.54 -16.34 16.92
CA GLU A 242 -7.12 -15.99 18.28
C GLU A 242 -7.20 -17.20 19.22
N GLN A 243 -8.33 -17.92 19.23
CA GLN A 243 -8.52 -19.09 20.10
C GLN A 243 -7.54 -20.23 19.77
N ARG A 244 -7.25 -20.46 18.49
CA ARG A 244 -6.26 -21.46 18.06
C ARG A 244 -4.84 -21.07 18.50
N ILE A 245 -4.49 -19.79 18.39
CA ILE A 245 -3.19 -19.27 18.85
C ILE A 245 -3.05 -19.40 20.38
N LEU A 246 -4.10 -19.06 21.15
CA LEU A 246 -4.11 -19.18 22.61
C LEU A 246 -3.91 -20.63 23.07
N ARG A 247 -4.44 -21.60 22.32
CA ARG A 247 -4.32 -23.04 22.60
C ARG A 247 -3.08 -23.68 22.01
N GLN A 248 -2.26 -22.91 21.27
CA GLN A 248 -1.10 -23.42 20.52
C GLN A 248 -1.47 -24.62 19.64
N ASP A 249 -2.56 -24.46 18.88
CA ASP A 249 -3.09 -25.51 18.02
C ASP A 249 -2.02 -26.01 17.01
N PRO A 250 -1.69 -27.32 17.00
CA PRO A 250 -0.66 -27.88 16.11
C PRO A 250 -0.96 -27.66 14.63
N ASP A 251 -2.23 -27.55 14.23
CA ASP A 251 -2.63 -27.30 12.84
C ASP A 251 -2.29 -25.88 12.35
N LEU A 252 -1.80 -25.00 13.24
CA LEU A 252 -1.24 -23.70 12.85
C LEU A 252 0.24 -23.82 12.42
N GLY A 253 0.93 -24.89 12.79
CA GLY A 253 2.31 -25.15 12.40
C GLY A 253 2.48 -25.42 10.90
N ILE A 254 3.65 -25.08 10.35
CA ILE A 254 4.00 -25.42 8.96
C ILE A 254 4.39 -26.90 8.85
N ASP A 255 5.00 -27.46 9.90
CA ASP A 255 5.54 -28.81 9.93
C ASP A 255 4.45 -29.90 9.88
N ASP A 256 3.27 -29.65 10.45
CA ASP A 256 2.17 -30.62 10.45
C ASP A 256 1.29 -30.54 9.18
N ALA A 257 1.18 -29.37 8.54
CA ALA A 257 0.48 -29.23 7.25
C ALA A 257 1.18 -29.99 6.11
N ARG A 258 2.53 -30.05 6.11
CA ARG A 258 3.29 -30.92 5.19
C ARG A 258 3.26 -32.40 5.58
N ARG A 259 3.02 -32.71 6.86
CA ARG A 259 2.92 -34.08 7.40
C ARG A 259 1.53 -34.69 7.22
N ALA A 260 0.50 -33.86 7.00
CA ALA A 260 -0.86 -34.27 6.71
C ALA A 260 -1.07 -34.80 5.27
N LEU A 261 -0.04 -34.74 4.40
CA LEU A 261 -0.06 -35.55 3.18
C LEU A 261 0.09 -37.03 3.56
N PRO A 262 -0.83 -37.92 3.16
CA PRO A 262 -0.63 -39.35 3.37
C PRO A 262 0.69 -39.76 2.68
N PRO A 263 1.58 -40.51 3.36
CA PRO A 263 2.80 -40.97 2.72
C PRO A 263 2.43 -41.74 1.43
N PRO A 264 3.17 -41.55 0.32
CA PRO A 264 2.94 -42.34 -0.87
C PRO A 264 3.03 -43.83 -0.49
N PRO A 265 2.17 -44.70 -1.06
CA PRO A 265 2.16 -46.10 -0.69
C PRO A 265 3.56 -46.66 -0.92
N VAL A 266 4.25 -46.98 0.17
CA VAL A 266 5.55 -47.64 0.12
C VAL A 266 5.29 -48.98 -0.54
N ALA A 267 5.65 -49.09 -1.82
CA ALA A 267 5.65 -50.35 -2.53
C ALA A 267 6.53 -51.30 -1.72
N ARG A 268 5.89 -52.26 -1.04
CA ARG A 268 6.58 -53.38 -0.41
C ARG A 268 7.20 -54.22 -1.52
N SER A 269 8.38 -53.79 -1.98
CA SER A 269 9.23 -54.62 -2.81
C SER A 269 9.77 -55.74 -1.93
N ARG A 270 9.39 -56.95 -2.33
CA ARG A 270 9.67 -58.22 -1.65
C ARG A 270 11.17 -58.37 -1.36
N ALA A 271 11.48 -58.65 -0.10
CA ALA A 271 12.79 -59.15 0.30
C ALA A 271 13.11 -60.44 -0.47
N ARG A 272 14.30 -60.47 -1.10
CA ARG A 272 14.94 -61.70 -1.57
C ARG A 272 16.02 -62.06 -0.54
N PRO A 273 16.09 -63.31 -0.07
CA PRO A 273 16.97 -63.69 1.03
C PRO A 273 18.39 -63.95 0.53
N THR A 274 19.39 -63.34 1.19
CA THR A 274 20.78 -63.80 1.13
C THR A 274 21.33 -63.94 2.54
N ALA A 275 21.97 -65.09 2.76
CA ALA A 275 22.42 -65.70 4.00
C ALA A 275 23.63 -64.96 4.65
N PRO A 276 24.08 -65.38 5.86
CA PRO A 276 24.66 -64.49 6.85
C PRO A 276 26.18 -64.37 6.77
N SER A 277 26.71 -63.21 7.17
CA SER A 277 28.10 -63.06 7.61
C SER A 277 28.16 -62.57 9.05
N ARG A 278 29.00 -63.26 9.81
CA ARG A 278 29.19 -63.23 11.26
C ARG A 278 30.30 -62.24 11.63
N ALA A 279 30.20 -61.74 12.86
CA ALA A 279 31.24 -61.11 13.70
C ALA A 279 31.63 -59.65 13.32
N ALA A 280 31.81 -58.71 14.26
CA ALA A 280 32.32 -58.86 15.61
C ALA A 280 31.80 -57.80 16.63
N ARG A 281 31.65 -58.29 17.87
CA ARG A 281 31.84 -57.66 19.20
C ARG A 281 32.07 -56.13 19.34
N ARG A 282 31.11 -55.45 20.02
CA ARG A 282 31.14 -54.85 21.39
C ARG A 282 32.44 -54.19 21.94
N PRO A 283 32.39 -53.36 23.02
CA PRO A 283 31.56 -52.17 23.33
C PRO A 283 32.35 -51.06 24.12
N GLY A 284 31.70 -49.93 24.46
CA GLY A 284 32.15 -49.03 25.55
C GLY A 284 31.24 -47.79 25.60
N ARG A 285 30.29 -47.59 26.53
CA ARG A 285 30.30 -47.41 28.00
C ARG A 285 31.12 -46.21 28.52
N GLY A 286 30.38 -45.23 29.06
CA GLY A 286 30.81 -44.16 29.99
C GLY A 286 29.80 -43.01 29.91
N ARG A 287 28.64 -43.03 30.60
CA ARG A 287 28.34 -42.66 32.00
C ARG A 287 28.82 -41.25 32.44
N ILE A 288 27.83 -40.37 32.62
CA ILE A 288 27.52 -39.50 33.79
C ILE A 288 28.60 -38.49 34.25
N ALA A 289 28.26 -37.19 34.22
CA ALA A 289 28.34 -36.32 35.40
C ALA A 289 27.61 -34.97 35.16
N ALA A 290 26.61 -34.70 36.01
CA ALA A 290 26.07 -33.38 36.30
C ALA A 290 26.83 -32.80 37.50
N VAL A 291 27.25 -31.53 37.44
CA VAL A 291 27.54 -30.61 38.58
C VAL A 291 27.52 -29.20 37.97
N ALA A 292 26.47 -28.41 38.18
CA ALA A 292 26.24 -27.44 39.27
C ALA A 292 26.93 -26.07 39.07
N VAL A 293 26.06 -25.07 38.85
CA VAL A 293 26.00 -23.73 39.46
C VAL A 293 27.33 -23.02 39.72
N LEU A 294 27.55 -21.92 38.98
CA LEU A 294 28.15 -20.73 39.56
C LEU A 294 27.28 -19.51 39.21
N ALA A 295 26.64 -18.98 40.24
CA ALA A 295 25.96 -17.71 40.22
C ALA A 295 27.01 -16.59 40.17
N VAL A 296 26.88 -15.68 39.21
CA VAL A 296 27.50 -14.36 39.28
C VAL A 296 26.37 -13.34 39.33
N MET A 297 26.23 -12.76 40.52
CA MET A 297 25.48 -11.53 40.75
C MET A 297 26.15 -10.39 39.99
N VAL A 298 25.39 -9.74 39.11
CA VAL A 298 25.59 -8.32 38.81
C VAL A 298 24.31 -7.60 39.21
N VAL A 299 24.39 -6.96 40.37
CA VAL A 299 23.42 -5.98 40.87
C VAL A 299 23.86 -4.62 40.33
N ALA A 300 23.06 -4.02 39.44
CA ALA A 300 22.88 -2.58 39.19
C ALA A 300 22.18 -2.44 37.82
N GLY A 301 21.06 -1.76 37.65
CA GLY A 301 20.22 -1.00 38.54
C GLY A 301 18.82 -0.90 37.93
N LEU A 302 17.87 -0.59 38.79
CA LEU A 302 16.47 -0.39 38.45
C LEU A 302 16.27 0.67 37.36
N GLY A 303 15.40 0.36 36.42
CA GLY A 303 14.83 1.29 35.44
C GLY A 303 13.54 0.69 34.90
N ALA A 304 12.47 0.88 35.67
CA ALA A 304 11.09 0.55 35.31
C ALA A 304 10.74 1.14 33.93
N ARG A 305 10.13 0.34 33.03
CA ARG A 305 8.74 0.52 32.62
C ARG A 305 8.26 1.98 32.51
N ASP A 306 8.14 2.43 31.26
CA ASP A 306 6.96 3.11 30.70
C ASP A 306 6.77 2.43 29.33
N ARG A 307 5.81 1.55 29.02
CA ARG A 307 4.35 1.70 29.08
C ARG A 307 3.96 3.16 28.97
N GLY A 308 3.58 3.57 27.75
CA GLY A 308 2.97 4.85 27.49
C GLY A 308 2.01 5.20 28.63
N THR A 309 2.39 6.23 29.37
CA THR A 309 1.47 6.99 30.18
C THR A 309 0.30 7.38 29.29
N PRO A 310 -0.96 7.38 29.78
CA PRO A 310 -1.99 8.15 29.12
C PRO A 310 -1.40 9.56 28.92
N HIS A 311 -1.34 10.01 27.66
CA HIS A 311 -0.84 11.35 27.32
C HIS A 311 -1.49 12.30 28.31
N ALA A 312 -0.67 13.05 29.05
CA ALA A 312 -1.21 14.15 29.84
C ALA A 312 -2.07 14.98 28.87
N PRO A 313 -3.26 15.47 29.29
CA PRO A 313 -4.01 16.37 28.43
C PRO A 313 -3.04 17.46 27.97
N PRO A 314 -3.00 17.75 26.65
CA PRO A 314 -2.03 18.69 26.12
C PRO A 314 -2.07 19.98 26.95
N ALA A 315 -0.91 20.59 27.19
CA ALA A 315 -0.84 21.84 27.94
C ALA A 315 -1.78 22.89 27.31
N ASP A 316 -2.26 23.85 28.11
CA ASP A 316 -3.23 24.86 27.64
C ASP A 316 -2.81 25.48 26.29
N GLY A 317 -3.66 25.30 25.28
CA GLY A 317 -3.45 25.80 23.92
C GLY A 317 -2.79 24.82 22.94
N ILE A 318 -2.35 23.64 23.39
CA ILE A 318 -1.91 22.54 22.53
C ILE A 318 -3.13 21.68 22.17
N PHE A 319 -3.26 21.32 20.90
CA PHE A 319 -4.32 20.49 20.36
C PHE A 319 -3.93 19.01 20.34
N ALA A 320 -2.72 18.70 19.85
CA ALA A 320 -2.23 17.33 19.73
C ALA A 320 -0.69 17.28 19.68
N GLU A 321 -0.12 16.15 20.10
CA GLU A 321 1.32 15.88 20.05
C GLU A 321 1.61 14.44 19.60
N PHE A 322 2.46 14.26 18.59
CA PHE A 322 2.78 12.95 18.02
C PHE A 322 4.11 12.93 17.25
N ASP A 323 4.69 11.74 17.10
CA ASP A 323 5.88 11.51 16.27
C ASP A 323 5.49 11.07 14.85
N VAL A 324 6.19 11.59 13.84
CA VAL A 324 6.00 11.24 12.42
C VAL A 324 7.32 10.98 11.72
N ALA A 325 7.31 10.12 10.72
CA ALA A 325 8.47 9.68 9.96
C ALA A 325 8.35 10.12 8.50
N VAL A 326 8.94 11.26 8.13
CA VAL A 326 8.75 11.85 6.78
C VAL A 326 9.84 11.45 5.81
N ARG A 327 9.48 11.00 4.61
CA ARG A 327 10.40 10.75 3.49
C ARG A 327 10.47 11.96 2.55
N PRO A 328 11.68 12.33 2.07
CA PRO A 328 11.83 13.41 1.09
C PRO A 328 11.04 13.16 -0.20
N GLY A 329 10.39 14.21 -0.72
CA GLY A 329 9.64 14.15 -1.99
C GLY A 329 8.23 13.57 -1.90
N ILE A 330 7.73 13.30 -0.69
CA ILE A 330 6.35 12.88 -0.40
C ILE A 330 5.67 14.02 0.38
N GLY A 331 4.43 14.37 0.02
CA GLY A 331 3.58 15.30 0.81
C GLY A 331 2.88 14.54 1.94
N TYR A 332 2.68 15.17 3.09
CA TYR A 332 2.22 14.50 4.32
C TYR A 332 0.87 15.03 4.80
N ASP A 333 0.49 14.72 6.03
CA ASP A 333 -0.70 15.28 6.66
C ASP A 333 -0.56 15.59 8.14
N LEU A 334 -1.08 16.71 8.65
CA LEU A 334 -1.18 17.06 10.08
C LEU A 334 -2.59 17.59 10.42
N ASP A 335 -3.57 17.54 9.51
CA ASP A 335 -4.94 17.92 9.87
C ASP A 335 -5.57 16.79 10.70
N ILE A 336 -5.49 16.93 12.03
CA ILE A 336 -6.25 16.09 12.97
C ILE A 336 -7.69 16.64 13.06
N PRO A 337 -8.73 15.85 12.72
CA PRO A 337 -10.11 16.30 12.79
C PRO A 337 -10.49 16.70 14.22
N ALA A 338 -11.33 17.73 14.36
CA ALA A 338 -11.83 18.16 15.66
C ALA A 338 -12.57 17.00 16.37
N GLY A 339 -12.11 16.63 17.58
CA GLY A 339 -12.74 15.60 18.40
C GLY A 339 -12.13 14.19 18.30
N GLN A 340 -11.06 13.98 17.54
CA GLN A 340 -10.29 12.73 17.57
C GLN A 340 -9.27 12.75 18.72
N PRO A 341 -9.10 11.64 19.46
CA PRO A 341 -8.20 11.59 20.60
C PRO A 341 -6.72 11.73 20.21
N SER A 342 -5.90 12.12 21.18
CA SER A 342 -4.47 12.44 21.09
C SER A 342 -3.55 11.29 20.64
N ASP A 343 -4.10 10.11 20.40
CA ASP A 343 -3.46 8.89 19.91
C ASP A 343 -3.70 8.66 18.40
N TRP A 344 -4.29 9.63 17.69
CA TRP A 344 -4.37 9.61 16.22
C TRP A 344 -2.97 9.76 15.61
N HIS A 345 -2.39 8.66 15.16
CA HIS A 345 -1.09 8.65 14.50
C HIS A 345 -1.24 8.80 12.98
N ALA A 346 -0.52 9.76 12.41
CA ALA A 346 -0.38 9.95 10.97
C ALA A 346 -0.02 8.62 10.28
N THR A 347 -0.93 8.12 9.46
CA THR A 347 -0.72 6.89 8.70
C THR A 347 0.22 7.16 7.52
N ASN A 348 1.09 6.21 7.19
CA ASN A 348 1.96 6.26 6.00
C ASN A 348 1.26 5.68 4.74
N ASP A 349 -0.08 5.62 4.70
CA ASP A 349 -0.84 5.05 3.59
C ASP A 349 -1.43 6.09 2.62
N PRO A 350 -0.86 6.27 1.42
CA PRO A 350 -1.36 7.20 0.40
C PRO A 350 -2.74 6.86 -0.21
N ARG A 351 -3.50 5.91 0.36
CA ARG A 351 -4.80 5.43 -0.18
C ARG A 351 -5.93 5.32 0.84
N SER A 352 -5.75 5.76 2.08
CA SER A 352 -6.86 5.82 3.05
C SER A 352 -7.92 6.84 2.61
N PRO A 353 -9.24 6.56 2.72
CA PRO A 353 -10.29 7.53 2.46
C PRO A 353 -10.41 8.65 3.53
N ASP A 354 -9.70 8.54 4.65
CA ASP A 354 -9.56 9.58 5.70
C ASP A 354 -8.32 10.48 5.47
N TYR A 355 -7.87 10.62 4.22
CA TYR A 355 -6.75 11.47 3.80
C TYR A 355 -7.16 12.97 3.83
N HIS A 356 -6.71 13.74 4.81
CA HIS A 356 -6.97 15.19 4.94
C HIS A 356 -5.80 15.88 5.65
N HIS A 357 -5.34 17.14 5.31
CA HIS A 357 -4.28 17.64 4.35
C HIS A 357 -3.01 18.35 5.04
N LEU A 358 -1.73 17.92 4.85
CA LEU A 358 -0.43 18.62 5.21
C LEU A 358 0.63 18.48 4.15
N ASP A 359 0.58 19.45 3.30
CA ASP A 359 1.51 19.57 2.23
C ASP A 359 2.92 19.98 2.68
N LEU A 360 3.76 18.99 2.99
CA LEU A 360 5.21 19.06 2.78
C LEU A 360 5.49 19.02 1.27
N TYR A 361 4.96 19.99 0.50
CA TYR A 361 5.05 19.93 -0.96
C TYR A 361 6.39 20.39 -1.51
N ARG A 362 6.78 19.63 -2.54
CA ARG A 362 7.66 19.99 -3.63
C ARG A 362 6.87 20.92 -4.57
N THR A 363 7.21 22.22 -4.64
CA THR A 363 6.46 23.24 -5.42
C THR A 363 6.56 23.10 -6.94
N SER A 364 7.27 22.10 -7.46
CA SER A 364 7.40 21.81 -8.90
C SER A 364 8.01 20.41 -9.10
N PRO A 365 7.73 19.68 -10.20
CA PRO A 365 8.51 18.51 -10.60
C PRO A 365 10.03 18.72 -10.58
N ASP A 366 10.48 19.98 -10.72
CA ASP A 366 11.88 20.41 -10.74
C ASP A 366 12.41 20.89 -9.37
N ALA A 367 11.59 20.91 -8.31
CA ALA A 367 12.04 21.42 -7.01
C ALA A 367 12.95 20.40 -6.28
N PRO A 368 14.05 20.85 -5.64
CA PRO A 368 15.05 19.96 -5.05
C PRO A 368 14.49 19.01 -3.98
N HIS A 369 14.95 17.75 -3.99
CA HIS A 369 14.54 16.70 -3.03
C HIS A 369 15.07 16.92 -1.59
N ASP A 370 15.74 18.04 -1.31
CA ASP A 370 16.49 18.27 -0.07
C ASP A 370 15.88 19.38 0.81
N GLN A 371 14.57 19.62 0.72
CA GLN A 371 13.90 20.74 1.42
C GLN A 371 12.55 20.35 2.03
N ILE A 372 12.17 21.08 3.08
CA ILE A 372 10.84 21.11 3.69
C ILE A 372 10.14 22.42 3.27
N SER A 373 8.91 22.33 2.78
CA SER A 373 8.09 23.48 2.35
C SER A 373 6.64 23.31 2.84
N GLY A 374 5.89 24.39 3.02
CA GLY A 374 4.44 24.36 3.29
C GLY A 374 3.64 24.99 2.14
N VAL A 375 2.45 24.49 1.81
CA VAL A 375 1.61 25.02 0.71
C VAL A 375 0.14 25.18 1.15
N ASP A 376 -0.52 26.22 0.63
CA ASP A 376 -1.99 26.41 0.67
C ASP A 376 -2.56 26.17 -0.74
N LEU A 377 -3.52 25.27 -0.89
CA LEU A 377 -4.09 24.86 -2.17
C LEU A 377 -5.28 25.73 -2.63
N THR A 378 -5.72 26.67 -1.80
CA THR A 378 -6.92 27.48 -2.08
C THR A 378 -6.63 28.76 -2.88
N GLU A 379 -5.40 29.27 -2.85
CA GLU A 379 -4.98 30.45 -3.62
C GLU A 379 -3.64 30.26 -4.34
N THR A 380 -3.63 30.61 -5.63
CA THR A 380 -2.50 30.54 -6.56
C THR A 380 -1.12 30.88 -5.95
N ASN A 381 -0.24 29.90 -5.83
CA ASN A 381 1.23 30.02 -5.77
C ASN A 381 1.82 31.01 -4.74
N ALA A 382 1.09 31.35 -3.69
CA ALA A 382 1.57 32.23 -2.65
C ALA A 382 1.73 31.47 -1.33
N PHE A 383 2.98 31.48 -0.83
CA PHE A 383 3.43 31.23 0.54
C PHE A 383 3.99 29.84 0.88
N ASN A 384 5.32 29.78 0.94
CA ASN A 384 6.09 28.71 1.58
C ASN A 384 6.10 28.91 3.11
N ALA A 385 5.00 28.76 3.86
CA ALA A 385 4.96 29.19 5.27
C ALA A 385 5.69 28.26 6.26
N VAL A 386 7.01 28.06 6.08
CA VAL A 386 7.90 27.45 7.07
C VAL A 386 8.80 28.53 7.65
N HIS A 387 8.84 28.59 8.98
CA HIS A 387 9.69 29.50 9.73
C HIS A 387 10.60 28.70 10.65
N ALA A 388 11.92 28.83 10.50
CA ALA A 388 12.84 28.35 11.52
C ALA A 388 12.65 29.18 12.80
N VAL A 389 12.62 28.51 13.94
CA VAL A 389 12.55 29.15 15.27
C VAL A 389 13.74 28.70 16.12
N ASN A 390 13.94 29.31 17.29
CA ASN A 390 15.06 28.89 18.12
C ASN A 390 14.74 27.57 18.81
N PRO A 391 15.68 26.62 18.88
CA PRO A 391 15.47 25.38 19.62
C PRO A 391 15.08 25.63 21.07
N GLY A 392 13.99 24.99 21.52
CA GLY A 392 13.44 25.13 22.85
C GLY A 392 12.48 26.30 23.02
N ASP A 393 12.12 27.00 21.92
CA ASP A 393 11.05 27.98 21.95
C ASP A 393 9.72 27.28 22.27
N PRO A 394 8.85 27.89 23.10
CA PRO A 394 7.56 27.28 23.40
C PRO A 394 6.70 27.22 22.13
N PRO A 395 5.87 26.18 21.94
CA PRO A 395 5.04 26.01 20.74
C PRO A 395 4.22 27.25 20.36
N GLN A 396 3.78 28.03 21.35
CA GLN A 396 3.02 29.28 21.17
C GLN A 396 3.76 30.35 20.36
N VAL A 397 5.09 30.26 20.21
CA VAL A 397 5.87 31.16 19.34
C VAL A 397 5.34 31.17 17.91
N CYS A 398 4.82 30.03 17.43
CA CYS A 398 4.31 29.91 16.07
C CYS A 398 3.14 30.87 15.81
N ARG A 399 2.29 31.16 16.82
CA ARG A 399 1.14 32.08 16.67
C ARG A 399 1.55 33.52 16.41
N GLY A 400 2.76 33.93 16.83
CA GLY A 400 3.29 35.26 16.62
C GLY A 400 3.89 35.48 15.23
N LEU A 401 4.04 34.41 14.42
CA LEU A 401 4.69 34.47 13.12
C LEU A 401 3.75 34.98 12.03
N SER A 402 4.34 35.58 10.99
CA SER A 402 3.57 36.07 9.86
C SER A 402 2.83 34.94 9.18
N ARG A 403 1.53 35.15 8.92
CA ARG A 403 0.69 34.22 8.15
C ARG A 403 1.04 34.19 6.65
N LYS A 404 1.85 35.15 6.19
CA LYS A 404 2.30 35.30 4.80
C LYS A 404 3.81 35.37 4.74
N GLY A 405 4.40 34.69 3.77
CA GLY A 405 5.84 34.70 3.52
C GLY A 405 6.61 33.88 4.56
N GLY A 406 6.91 32.64 4.18
CA GLY A 406 8.01 31.86 4.73
C GLY A 406 8.86 31.34 3.55
N GLY A 407 9.89 30.56 3.86
CA GLY A 407 10.76 29.94 2.85
C GLY A 407 10.72 28.42 2.91
N ASN A 408 11.54 27.79 2.07
CA ASN A 408 11.84 26.37 2.20
C ASN A 408 13.02 26.18 3.16
N VAL A 409 12.94 25.19 4.03
CA VAL A 409 14.05 24.84 4.93
C VAL A 409 14.84 23.69 4.31
N ARG A 410 16.13 23.92 4.02
CA ARG A 410 17.01 22.87 3.47
C ARG A 410 17.35 21.85 4.55
N LEU A 411 17.19 20.56 4.23
CA LEU A 411 17.55 19.44 5.10
C LEU A 411 19.03 19.48 5.49
N ALA A 412 19.91 19.96 4.60
CA ALA A 412 21.34 20.08 4.88
C ALA A 412 21.69 21.08 6.01
N GLY A 413 20.76 21.98 6.36
CA GLY A 413 20.93 22.95 7.45
C GLY A 413 20.30 22.51 8.78
N LEU A 414 19.67 21.32 8.82
CA LEU A 414 19.02 20.81 10.03
C LEU A 414 19.99 19.96 10.86
N ALA A 415 19.77 19.98 12.16
CA ALA A 415 20.42 19.13 13.13
C ALA A 415 19.34 18.54 14.06
N PRO A 416 19.63 17.47 14.81
CA PRO A 416 18.72 17.02 15.87
C PRO A 416 18.40 18.17 16.82
N GLY A 417 17.12 18.35 17.16
CA GLY A 417 16.62 19.46 17.96
C GLY A 417 16.35 20.76 17.18
N ALA A 418 16.56 20.78 15.86
CA ALA A 418 16.13 21.92 15.05
C ALA A 418 14.60 22.03 15.05
N GLU A 419 14.10 23.25 15.23
CA GLU A 419 12.67 23.54 15.35
C GLU A 419 12.18 24.47 14.23
N MET A 420 10.98 24.18 13.73
CA MET A 420 10.35 24.97 12.69
C MET A 420 8.83 25.03 12.90
N CYS A 421 8.28 26.22 12.71
CA CYS A 421 6.84 26.42 12.68
C CYS A 421 6.32 26.27 11.26
N LEU A 422 5.24 25.51 11.12
CA LEU A 422 4.51 25.28 9.89
C LEU A 422 3.03 25.60 10.13
N ARG A 423 2.39 26.18 9.12
CA ARG A 423 0.94 26.39 9.15
C ARG A 423 0.23 25.26 8.40
N THR A 424 -0.79 24.65 9.02
CA THR A 424 -1.57 23.57 8.40
C THR A 424 -2.60 24.13 7.43
N HIS A 425 -3.17 23.27 6.58
CA HIS A 425 -4.21 23.66 5.63
C HIS A 425 -5.49 24.13 6.34
N ALA A 426 -5.83 23.55 7.50
CA ALA A 426 -6.91 24.03 8.36
C ALA A 426 -6.62 25.38 9.07
N GLY A 427 -5.47 26.01 8.83
CA GLY A 427 -5.13 27.34 9.33
C GLY A 427 -4.46 27.38 10.70
N ARG A 428 -4.27 26.22 11.35
CA ARG A 428 -3.61 26.05 12.65
C ARG A 428 -2.09 26.13 12.52
N TRP A 429 -1.42 26.38 13.64
CA TRP A 429 0.04 26.35 13.73
C TRP A 429 0.52 25.02 14.31
N ALA A 430 1.63 24.50 13.79
CA ALA A 430 2.33 23.35 14.33
C ALA A 430 3.83 23.67 14.51
N LEU A 431 4.39 23.25 15.64
CA LEU A 431 5.84 23.21 15.87
C LEU A 431 6.35 21.82 15.47
N LEU A 432 7.38 21.78 14.63
CA LEU A 432 8.06 20.55 14.21
C LEU A 432 9.47 20.52 14.81
N THR A 433 9.80 19.46 15.51
CA THR A 433 11.13 19.27 16.12
C THR A 433 11.82 18.06 15.50
N VAL A 434 13.05 18.23 15.01
CA VAL A 434 13.83 17.13 14.41
C VAL A 434 14.31 16.18 15.52
N ILE A 435 13.82 14.93 15.54
CA ILE A 435 14.21 13.95 16.57
C ILE A 435 15.64 13.45 16.33
N ARG A 436 15.96 13.08 15.09
CA ARG A 436 17.31 12.66 14.67
C ARG A 436 17.50 12.88 13.17
N MET A 437 18.75 13.05 12.75
CA MET A 437 19.10 13.17 11.34
C MET A 437 19.30 11.78 10.70
N PRO A 438 18.79 11.53 9.49
CA PRO A 438 19.02 10.28 8.78
C PRO A 438 20.47 10.19 8.25
N GLU A 439 21.04 8.97 8.24
CA GLU A 439 22.40 8.72 7.73
C GLU A 439 22.54 8.95 6.22
N ARG A 440 21.45 8.80 5.46
CA ARG A 440 21.40 9.08 4.01
C ARG A 440 20.35 10.15 3.71
N ARG A 441 20.67 11.05 2.78
CA ARG A 441 19.81 12.20 2.39
C ARG A 441 18.45 11.81 1.78
N GLN A 442 18.27 10.56 1.36
CA GLN A 442 17.00 10.03 0.81
C GLN A 442 16.20 9.19 1.82
N SER A 443 16.65 9.13 3.07
CA SER A 443 16.02 8.31 4.11
C SER A 443 14.99 9.11 4.92
N VAL A 444 14.24 8.38 5.73
CA VAL A 444 13.18 8.88 6.62
C VAL A 444 13.76 9.85 7.65
N LEU A 445 13.19 11.06 7.75
CA LEU A 445 13.43 12.06 8.78
C LEU A 445 12.34 11.95 9.86
N PRO A 446 12.65 11.50 11.08
CA PRO A 446 11.70 11.49 12.18
C PRO A 446 11.56 12.89 12.80
N LEU A 447 10.32 13.32 12.99
CA LEU A 447 9.92 14.60 13.55
C LEU A 447 8.95 14.38 14.71
N HIS A 448 9.06 15.20 15.74
CA HIS A 448 8.03 15.38 16.75
C HIS A 448 7.16 16.56 16.33
N VAL A 449 5.85 16.44 16.43
CA VAL A 449 4.89 17.45 16.01
C VAL A 449 4.03 17.88 17.19
N THR A 450 3.98 19.17 17.46
CA THR A 450 3.07 19.79 18.42
C THR A 450 2.11 20.72 17.68
N VAL A 451 0.84 20.33 17.56
CA VAL A 451 -0.21 21.12 16.90
C VAL A 451 -0.88 22.03 17.92
N LEU A 452 -1.07 23.29 17.59
CA LEU A 452 -1.72 24.29 18.43
C LEU A 452 -3.21 24.40 18.12
N ASN A 453 -3.99 24.66 19.16
CA ASN A 453 -5.33 25.22 18.98
C ASN A 453 -5.23 26.66 18.44
N ASP A 454 -6.32 27.15 17.84
CA ASP A 454 -6.42 28.58 17.51
C ASP A 454 -6.48 29.47 18.75
#